data_AF-L9W9Y1-F1
#
_entry.id   AF-L9W9Y1-F1
#
_cell.length_a   1.000
_cell.length_b   1.000
_cell.length_c   1.000
_cell.angle_alpha   90.00
_cell.angle_beta   90.00
_cell.angle_gamma   90.00
#
_symmetry.space_group_name_H-M   'P 1'
#
loop_
_entity.id
_entity.type
_entity.pdbx_description
1 polymer ?
#
loop_
_entity_poly.entity_id
_entity_poly.type
_entity_poly.pdbx_seq_one_letter_code
_entity_poly.pdbx_strand_id
1 'polypeptide(L)'
;MFESRELSASVEAARDVYAPDVQVLDCDRDFETLPPAQAEDLGLLVNSLEPASYPSAWLPDDAPTLLARYVSSDLTIGMPGDGSVVWTRQTEPPLVIVKPRVEGSPDAFVDFLLAEAFVQLDLEVPEQFLGFFEDEYRALDQAVSLGPNSTYQVAAALFDGWVGLQTREVFAGWHDDHPELAAAWQDAGTRLEDRVSGLPRAVARGETEFADATELACAAIKHAIELPAPFAALDTDAYRDHGPEYAIKWAEKTFDSLAE
;
A
#
# COMPACT_ATOMS: atom_id res chain seq x y z
N MET A 1 0.86 -0.81 -23.30
CA MET A 1 2.23 -1.15 -23.67
C MET A 1 3.05 -1.02 -22.41
N PHE A 2 3.94 -1.97 -22.16
CA PHE A 2 4.89 -1.92 -21.05
C PHE A 2 6.28 -1.67 -21.65
N GLU A 3 7.01 -0.73 -21.09
CA GLU A 3 8.36 -0.37 -21.56
C GLU A 3 9.32 -0.39 -20.37
N SER A 4 10.57 -0.82 -20.59
CA SER A 4 11.57 -0.80 -19.52
C SER A 4 11.87 0.63 -19.12
N ARG A 5 11.81 0.90 -17.82
CA ARG A 5 12.13 2.21 -17.24
C ARG A 5 13.63 2.36 -17.02
N GLU A 6 14.18 3.51 -17.39
CA GLU A 6 15.54 3.91 -17.00
C GLU A 6 15.50 4.45 -15.56
N LEU A 7 16.43 3.98 -14.72
CA LEU A 7 16.46 4.32 -13.29
C LEU A 7 17.57 5.33 -13.00
N SER A 8 17.35 6.20 -12.01
CA SER A 8 18.43 7.05 -11.49
C SER A 8 19.45 6.19 -10.73
N ALA A 9 20.69 6.65 -10.61
CA ALA A 9 21.75 5.91 -9.91
C ALA A 9 21.38 5.56 -8.46
N SER A 10 20.65 6.45 -7.79
CA SER A 10 20.16 6.25 -6.42
C SER A 10 19.13 5.11 -6.35
N VAL A 11 18.23 5.03 -7.34
CA VAL A 11 17.22 3.96 -7.45
C VAL A 11 17.85 2.64 -7.90
N GLU A 12 18.81 2.65 -8.83
CA GLU A 12 19.57 1.46 -9.21
C GLU A 12 20.30 0.85 -8.00
N ALA A 13 20.97 1.68 -7.20
CA ALA A 13 21.65 1.23 -6.00
C ALA A 13 20.68 0.60 -4.98
N ALA A 14 19.50 1.20 -4.78
CA ALA A 14 18.47 0.62 -3.92
C ALA A 14 17.93 -0.71 -4.48
N ARG A 15 17.68 -0.79 -5.80
CA ARG A 15 17.26 -2.04 -6.45
C ARG A 15 18.26 -3.16 -6.23
N ASP A 16 19.54 -2.88 -6.45
CA ASP A 16 20.61 -3.88 -6.34
C ASP A 16 20.75 -4.44 -4.91
N VAL A 17 20.34 -3.66 -3.89
CA VAL A 17 20.32 -4.07 -2.48
C VAL A 17 19.07 -4.87 -2.14
N TYR A 18 17.88 -4.35 -2.47
CA TYR A 18 16.61 -4.86 -1.95
C TYR A 18 15.88 -5.80 -2.91
N ALA A 19 16.04 -5.63 -4.23
CA ALA A 19 15.29 -6.41 -5.22
C ALA A 19 16.09 -6.57 -6.53
N PRO A 20 17.27 -7.22 -6.52
CA PRO A 20 18.21 -7.19 -7.64
C PRO A 20 17.66 -7.80 -8.94
N ASP A 21 16.71 -8.73 -8.84
CA ASP A 21 16.12 -9.44 -9.98
C ASP A 21 14.87 -8.73 -10.54
N VAL A 22 14.39 -7.65 -9.91
CA VAL A 22 13.16 -6.97 -10.31
C VAL A 22 13.36 -6.17 -11.59
N GLN A 23 12.37 -6.22 -12.48
CA GLN A 23 12.30 -5.32 -13.63
C GLN A 23 11.33 -4.18 -13.34
N VAL A 24 11.70 -2.97 -13.77
CA VAL A 24 10.87 -1.78 -13.63
C VAL A 24 10.31 -1.39 -14.99
N LEU A 25 8.99 -1.29 -15.08
CA LEU A 25 8.27 -1.01 -16.32
C LEU A 25 7.43 0.25 -16.18
N ASP A 26 7.44 1.11 -17.20
CA ASP A 26 6.41 2.13 -17.38
C ASP A 26 5.22 1.51 -18.14
N CYS A 27 3.99 1.92 -17.81
CA CYS A 27 2.79 1.53 -18.56
C CYS A 27 2.05 2.73 -19.11
N ASP A 28 1.51 2.62 -20.34
CA ASP A 28 0.82 3.75 -21.00
C ASP A 28 -0.52 4.16 -20.39
N ARG A 29 -1.15 3.25 -19.65
CA ARG A 29 -2.52 3.40 -19.15
C ARG A 29 -2.62 2.92 -17.73
N ASP A 30 -3.45 3.60 -16.96
CA ASP A 30 -3.85 3.12 -15.64
C ASP A 30 -4.80 1.91 -15.76
N PHE A 31 -4.71 1.02 -14.78
CA PHE A 31 -5.50 -0.21 -14.69
C PHE A 31 -5.52 -0.70 -13.24
N GLU A 32 -6.58 -1.39 -12.82
CA GLU A 32 -6.53 -2.25 -11.61
C GLU A 32 -6.50 -3.74 -11.97
N THR A 33 -7.14 -4.12 -13.09
CA THR A 33 -7.11 -5.48 -13.62
C THR A 33 -6.67 -5.43 -15.07
N LEU A 34 -5.64 -6.20 -15.40
CA LEU A 34 -5.12 -6.24 -16.76
C LEU A 34 -6.09 -6.99 -17.66
N PRO A 35 -6.54 -6.38 -18.77
CA PRO A 35 -7.29 -7.15 -19.75
C PRO A 35 -6.39 -8.21 -20.39
N PRO A 36 -6.95 -9.33 -20.88
CA PRO A 36 -6.16 -10.49 -21.32
C PRO A 36 -5.08 -10.17 -22.36
N ALA A 37 -5.37 -9.27 -23.31
CA ALA A 37 -4.39 -8.88 -24.33
C ALA A 37 -3.15 -8.19 -23.72
N GLN A 38 -3.33 -7.36 -22.69
CA GLN A 38 -2.21 -6.72 -21.99
C GLN A 38 -1.50 -7.69 -21.05
N ALA A 39 -2.20 -8.68 -20.49
CA ALA A 39 -1.56 -9.76 -19.74
C ALA A 39 -0.66 -10.61 -20.64
N GLU A 40 -1.08 -10.88 -21.89
CA GLU A 40 -0.23 -11.54 -22.90
C GLU A 40 1.03 -10.72 -23.22
N ASP A 41 0.90 -9.40 -23.42
CA ASP A 41 2.05 -8.51 -23.62
C ASP A 41 3.02 -8.56 -22.44
N LEU A 42 2.51 -8.55 -21.20
CA LEU A 42 3.32 -8.68 -19.98
C LEU A 42 4.02 -10.03 -19.92
N GLY A 43 3.33 -11.10 -20.32
CA GLY A 43 3.86 -12.47 -20.39
C GLY A 43 5.05 -12.65 -21.35
N LEU A 44 5.31 -11.69 -22.25
CA LEU A 44 6.52 -11.68 -23.09
C LEU A 44 7.77 -11.19 -22.35
N LEU A 45 7.61 -10.52 -21.21
CA LEU A 45 8.68 -9.91 -20.42
C LEU A 45 9.08 -10.73 -19.19
N VAL A 46 8.27 -11.74 -18.85
CA VAL A 46 8.43 -12.56 -17.64
C VAL A 46 8.42 -14.05 -17.99
N ASN A 47 8.98 -14.87 -17.09
CA ASN A 47 9.05 -16.32 -17.25
C ASN A 47 7.71 -17.01 -16.95
N SER A 48 6.94 -16.45 -16.01
CA SER A 48 5.63 -16.97 -15.59
C SER A 48 4.69 -15.86 -15.15
N LEU A 49 3.40 -16.15 -15.22
CA LEU A 49 2.29 -15.34 -14.72
C LEU A 49 1.40 -16.25 -13.88
N GLU A 50 1.30 -15.96 -12.59
CA GLU A 50 0.49 -16.69 -11.61
C GLU A 50 -0.37 -15.68 -10.83
N PRO A 51 -1.60 -15.41 -11.30
CA PRO A 51 -2.51 -14.50 -10.61
C PRO A 51 -2.70 -14.89 -9.14
N ALA A 52 -2.82 -13.88 -8.28
CA ALA A 52 -3.09 -14.10 -6.87
C ALA A 52 -4.41 -14.88 -6.72
N SER A 53 -4.41 -15.91 -5.89
CA SER A 53 -5.59 -16.76 -5.69
C SER A 53 -5.84 -16.96 -4.21
N TYR A 54 -6.98 -16.46 -3.74
CA TYR A 54 -7.42 -16.58 -2.36
C TYR A 54 -8.80 -17.25 -2.29
N PRO A 55 -9.13 -17.93 -1.17
CA PRO A 55 -10.48 -18.47 -0.99
C PRO A 55 -11.53 -17.36 -1.06
N SER A 56 -12.51 -17.50 -1.97
CA SER A 56 -13.65 -16.55 -2.04
C SER A 56 -14.46 -16.48 -0.75
N ALA A 57 -14.37 -17.52 0.09
CA ALA A 57 -14.95 -17.55 1.42
C ALA A 57 -14.37 -16.51 2.38
N TRP A 58 -13.21 -15.91 2.09
CA TRP A 58 -12.66 -14.81 2.89
C TRP A 58 -13.42 -13.49 2.68
N LEU A 59 -14.18 -13.35 1.59
CA LEU A 59 -14.90 -12.12 1.28
C LEU A 59 -16.31 -12.11 1.90
N PRO A 60 -16.75 -10.97 2.46
CA PRO A 60 -18.18 -10.70 2.71
C PRO A 60 -19.01 -10.77 1.42
N ASP A 61 -20.31 -11.05 1.56
CA ASP A 61 -21.21 -11.22 0.41
C ASP A 61 -21.40 -9.93 -0.40
N ASP A 62 -21.23 -8.77 0.23
CA ASP A 62 -21.32 -7.43 -0.35
C ASP A 62 -19.94 -6.79 -0.60
N ALA A 63 -18.87 -7.58 -0.60
CA ALA A 63 -17.52 -7.11 -0.88
C ALA A 63 -17.45 -6.37 -2.24
N PRO A 64 -16.61 -5.33 -2.37
CA PRO A 64 -16.45 -4.62 -3.63
C PRO A 64 -16.10 -5.56 -4.78
N THR A 65 -16.69 -5.34 -5.95
CA THR A 65 -16.51 -6.19 -7.14
C THR A 65 -15.06 -6.41 -7.51
N LEU A 66 -14.20 -5.42 -7.28
CA LEU A 66 -12.79 -5.52 -7.60
C LEU A 66 -12.02 -6.47 -6.67
N LEU A 67 -12.42 -6.57 -5.40
CA LEU A 67 -11.87 -7.56 -4.47
C LEU A 67 -12.29 -8.98 -4.89
N ALA A 68 -13.51 -9.15 -5.38
CA ALA A 68 -13.97 -10.41 -5.96
C ALA A 68 -13.19 -10.80 -7.23
N ARG A 69 -12.71 -9.83 -8.02
CA ARG A 69 -11.80 -10.08 -9.15
C ARG A 69 -10.40 -10.47 -8.69
N TYR A 70 -9.87 -9.79 -7.67
CA TYR A 70 -8.55 -10.08 -7.12
C TYR A 70 -8.42 -11.52 -6.59
N VAL A 71 -9.48 -12.09 -6.02
CA VAL A 71 -9.48 -13.51 -5.57
C VAL A 71 -9.81 -14.52 -6.67
N SER A 72 -10.03 -14.05 -7.90
CA SER A 72 -10.40 -14.89 -9.05
C SER A 72 -9.16 -15.36 -9.82
N SER A 73 -9.32 -15.76 -11.08
CA SER A 73 -8.21 -16.07 -11.98
C SER A 73 -7.74 -14.87 -12.82
N ASP A 74 -8.36 -13.71 -12.65
CA ASP A 74 -8.00 -12.49 -13.37
C ASP A 74 -6.66 -11.93 -12.85
N LEU A 75 -5.81 -11.42 -13.76
CA LEU A 75 -4.55 -10.77 -13.38
C LEU A 75 -4.84 -9.35 -12.87
N THR A 76 -5.04 -9.25 -11.56
CA THR A 76 -5.36 -8.00 -10.88
C THR A 76 -4.11 -7.45 -10.18
N ILE A 77 -3.59 -6.34 -10.70
CA ILE A 77 -2.39 -5.65 -10.24
C ILE A 77 -2.73 -4.16 -10.17
N GLY A 78 -2.50 -3.51 -9.03
CA GLY A 78 -2.79 -2.09 -8.87
C GLY A 78 -4.21 -1.80 -8.39
N MET A 79 -4.64 -2.53 -7.36
CA MET A 79 -5.89 -2.33 -6.63
C MET A 79 -6.01 -0.88 -6.10
N PRO A 80 -7.23 -0.40 -5.79
CA PRO A 80 -7.42 0.89 -5.14
C PRO A 80 -6.64 0.92 -3.82
N GLY A 81 -5.74 1.91 -3.68
CA GLY A 81 -4.79 1.98 -2.57
C GLY A 81 -3.33 1.83 -3.01
N ASP A 82 -3.05 1.09 -4.09
CA ASP A 82 -1.67 0.73 -4.49
C ASP A 82 -0.84 1.89 -5.08
N GLY A 83 -1.45 3.07 -5.22
CA GLY A 83 -0.75 4.25 -5.72
C GLY A 83 -0.27 4.14 -7.17
N SER A 84 0.64 5.03 -7.54
CA SER A 84 1.11 5.20 -8.93
C SER A 84 2.31 4.34 -9.29
N VAL A 85 2.94 3.71 -8.30
CA VAL A 85 4.01 2.71 -8.47
C VAL A 85 3.55 1.46 -7.73
N VAL A 86 3.27 0.40 -8.47
CA VAL A 86 2.80 -0.88 -7.92
C VAL A 86 3.84 -1.95 -8.17
N TRP A 87 3.96 -2.91 -7.27
CA TRP A 87 4.80 -4.10 -7.47
C TRP A 87 3.94 -5.37 -7.42
N THR A 88 4.42 -6.44 -8.03
CA THR A 88 3.74 -7.74 -7.99
C THR A 88 4.73 -8.90 -8.04
N ARG A 89 4.40 -9.97 -7.31
CA ARG A 89 4.98 -11.32 -7.36
C ARG A 89 4.06 -12.30 -8.09
N GLN A 90 2.96 -11.84 -8.68
CA GLN A 90 2.15 -12.63 -9.63
C GLN A 90 2.91 -12.91 -10.95
N THR A 91 4.18 -12.49 -11.05
CA THR A 91 5.10 -12.73 -12.15
C THR A 91 6.44 -13.24 -11.64
N GLU A 92 7.18 -13.99 -12.47
CA GLU A 92 8.57 -14.34 -12.19
C GLU A 92 9.51 -13.86 -13.30
N PRO A 93 10.53 -13.00 -13.02
CA PRO A 93 10.77 -12.35 -11.72
C PRO A 93 9.64 -11.38 -11.34
N PRO A 94 9.59 -10.92 -10.08
CA PRO A 94 8.68 -9.85 -9.69
C PRO A 94 8.86 -8.61 -10.55
N LEU A 95 7.81 -7.81 -10.66
CA LEU A 95 7.80 -6.57 -11.43
C LEU A 95 7.45 -5.38 -10.56
N VAL A 96 8.02 -4.22 -10.89
CA VAL A 96 7.54 -2.91 -10.46
C VAL A 96 7.02 -2.16 -11.68
N ILE A 97 5.79 -1.66 -11.60
CA ILE A 97 5.08 -1.01 -12.69
C ILE A 97 4.75 0.44 -12.28
N VAL A 98 5.24 1.37 -13.07
CA VAL A 98 4.99 2.80 -12.93
C VAL A 98 3.83 3.19 -13.84
N LYS A 99 2.76 3.68 -13.21
CA LYS A 99 1.51 4.09 -13.87
C LYS A 99 1.60 5.54 -14.34
N PRO A 100 0.85 5.95 -15.38
CA PRO A 100 0.86 7.33 -15.90
C PRO A 100 0.53 8.41 -14.87
N ARG A 101 -0.10 8.02 -13.75
CA ARG A 101 -0.44 8.91 -12.64
C ARG A 101 0.78 9.58 -12.00
N VAL A 102 2.01 9.12 -12.25
CA VAL A 102 3.22 9.82 -11.82
C VAL A 102 3.54 11.06 -12.66
N GLU A 103 2.95 11.23 -13.85
CA GLU A 103 3.24 12.36 -14.73
C GLU A 103 3.00 13.71 -14.02
N GLY A 104 4.03 14.56 -14.01
CA GLY A 104 4.02 15.86 -13.32
C GLY A 104 4.43 15.79 -11.85
N SER A 105 4.68 14.60 -11.29
CA SER A 105 5.32 14.45 -9.98
C SER A 105 6.81 14.80 -10.07
N PRO A 106 7.43 15.32 -8.99
CA PRO A 106 8.88 15.50 -8.95
C PRO A 106 9.62 14.17 -9.09
N ASP A 107 10.69 14.14 -9.89
CA ASP A 107 11.50 12.92 -10.12
C ASP A 107 11.96 12.28 -8.80
N ALA A 108 12.43 13.08 -7.85
CA ALA A 108 12.85 12.61 -6.53
C ALA A 108 11.73 11.88 -5.76
N PHE A 109 10.47 12.29 -5.94
CA PHE A 109 9.34 11.62 -5.32
C PHE A 109 9.04 10.28 -6.02
N VAL A 110 9.14 10.22 -7.35
CA VAL A 110 8.98 8.97 -8.10
C VAL A 110 10.10 7.99 -7.75
N ASP A 111 11.33 8.47 -7.61
CA ASP A 111 12.49 7.69 -7.18
C ASP A 111 12.27 7.09 -5.79
N PHE A 112 11.72 7.86 -4.85
CA PHE A 112 11.31 7.35 -3.53
C PHE A 112 10.26 6.24 -3.63
N LEU A 113 9.21 6.41 -4.45
CA LEU A 113 8.17 5.40 -4.62
C LEU A 113 8.73 4.08 -5.22
N LEU A 114 9.67 4.18 -6.15
CA LEU A 114 10.37 3.02 -6.71
C LEU A 114 11.21 2.30 -5.65
N ALA A 115 12.00 3.05 -4.89
CA ALA A 115 12.81 2.48 -3.81
C ALA A 115 11.94 1.85 -2.71
N GLU A 116 10.81 2.47 -2.37
CA GLU A 116 9.81 1.91 -1.45
C GLU A 116 9.28 0.56 -1.95
N ALA A 117 8.94 0.46 -3.23
CA ALA A 117 8.48 -0.80 -3.82
C ALA A 117 9.55 -1.92 -3.72
N PHE A 118 10.84 -1.60 -3.89
CA PHE A 118 11.92 -2.59 -3.72
C PHE A 118 12.05 -3.05 -2.27
N VAL A 119 11.96 -2.13 -1.30
CA VAL A 119 12.00 -2.50 0.12
C VAL A 119 10.81 -3.36 0.50
N GLN A 120 9.61 -3.05 0.02
CA GLN A 120 8.44 -3.91 0.25
C GLN A 120 8.60 -5.31 -0.39
N LEU A 121 9.25 -5.38 -1.56
CA LEU A 121 9.62 -6.65 -2.19
C LEU A 121 10.66 -7.44 -1.38
N ASP A 122 11.64 -6.79 -0.75
CA ASP A 122 12.63 -7.43 0.12
C ASP A 122 12.02 -7.96 1.43
N LEU A 123 11.08 -7.20 2.00
CA LEU A 123 10.43 -7.52 3.28
C LEU A 123 9.40 -8.65 3.18
N GLU A 124 9.16 -9.20 1.99
CA GLU A 124 8.20 -10.30 1.78
C GLU A 124 6.78 -10.02 2.30
N VAL A 125 6.40 -8.74 2.41
CA VAL A 125 5.02 -8.37 2.78
C VAL A 125 4.03 -8.83 1.70
N PRO A 126 2.76 -9.10 2.05
CA PRO A 126 1.72 -9.40 1.06
C PRO A 126 1.55 -8.28 0.02
N GLU A 127 1.06 -8.61 -1.18
CA GLU A 127 0.75 -7.59 -2.21
C GLU A 127 -0.47 -6.72 -1.84
N GLN A 128 -1.36 -7.26 -1.00
CA GLN A 128 -2.65 -6.66 -0.66
C GLN A 128 -3.05 -6.99 0.77
N PHE A 129 -3.92 -6.15 1.34
CA PHE A 129 -4.47 -6.37 2.69
C PHE A 129 -5.15 -7.73 2.84
N LEU A 130 -5.68 -8.32 1.76
CA LEU A 130 -6.35 -9.61 1.85
C LEU A 130 -5.38 -10.73 2.20
N GLY A 131 -4.13 -10.68 1.73
CA GLY A 131 -3.08 -11.61 2.18
C GLY A 131 -2.56 -11.31 3.59
N PHE A 132 -2.84 -10.13 4.13
CA PHE A 132 -2.51 -9.75 5.51
C PHE A 132 -3.59 -10.17 6.50
N PHE A 133 -4.87 -10.01 6.16
CA PHE A 133 -5.99 -10.40 7.02
C PHE A 133 -6.46 -11.84 6.82
N GLU A 134 -6.20 -12.44 5.66
CA GLU A 134 -6.66 -13.78 5.29
C GLU A 134 -8.17 -14.01 5.58
N ASP A 135 -8.52 -15.07 6.32
CA ASP A 135 -9.90 -15.36 6.71
C ASP A 135 -10.44 -14.41 7.80
N GLU A 136 -9.57 -13.68 8.49
CA GLU A 136 -9.93 -12.67 9.49
C GLU A 136 -10.46 -11.37 8.88
N TYR A 137 -10.39 -11.19 7.55
CA TYR A 137 -10.97 -10.02 6.88
C TYR A 137 -12.47 -9.88 7.19
N ARG A 138 -13.19 -10.99 7.38
CA ARG A 138 -14.60 -10.99 7.81
C ARG A 138 -14.81 -10.44 9.22
N ALA A 139 -13.84 -10.63 10.11
CA ALA A 139 -13.90 -10.07 11.45
C ALA A 139 -13.66 -8.56 11.41
N LEU A 140 -12.75 -8.09 10.56
CA LEU A 140 -12.58 -6.65 10.31
C LEU A 140 -13.86 -6.04 9.73
N ASP A 141 -14.46 -6.67 8.73
CA ASP A 141 -15.71 -6.22 8.12
C ASP A 141 -16.84 -6.06 9.15
N GLN A 142 -16.95 -7.00 10.09
CA GLN A 142 -17.92 -6.91 11.19
C GLN A 142 -17.59 -5.81 12.20
N ALA A 143 -16.31 -5.52 12.43
CA ALA A 143 -15.86 -4.47 13.35
C ALA A 143 -16.04 -3.06 12.79
N VAL A 144 -15.96 -2.89 11.47
CA VAL A 144 -16.07 -1.59 10.80
C VAL A 144 -17.55 -1.28 10.52
N SER A 145 -18.10 -0.31 11.25
CA SER A 145 -19.52 0.10 11.09
C SER A 145 -19.74 1.06 9.90
N LEU A 146 -19.14 0.76 8.74
CA LEU A 146 -19.25 1.54 7.50
C LEU A 146 -19.77 0.68 6.34
N GLY A 147 -20.00 1.29 5.17
CA GLY A 147 -20.33 0.53 3.96
C GLY A 147 -19.12 -0.19 3.37
N PRO A 148 -19.32 -1.19 2.47
CA PRO A 148 -18.26 -2.09 2.00
C PRO A 148 -17.07 -1.38 1.33
N ASN A 149 -17.30 -0.25 0.65
CA ASN A 149 -16.21 0.53 0.05
C ASN A 149 -15.34 1.23 1.11
N SER A 150 -15.95 1.74 2.18
CA SER A 150 -15.22 2.38 3.27
C SER A 150 -14.52 1.34 4.14
N THR A 151 -15.13 0.17 4.34
CA THR A 151 -14.46 -0.98 4.99
C THR A 151 -13.22 -1.41 4.22
N TYR A 152 -13.33 -1.54 2.89
CA TYR A 152 -12.18 -1.80 2.02
C TYR A 152 -11.08 -0.75 2.21
N GLN A 153 -11.43 0.54 2.21
CA GLN A 153 -10.45 1.62 2.36
C GLN A 153 -9.78 1.58 3.74
N VAL A 154 -10.52 1.30 4.80
CA VAL A 154 -9.97 1.09 6.15
C VAL A 154 -9.03 -0.11 6.17
N ALA A 155 -9.39 -1.24 5.56
CA ALA A 155 -8.54 -2.42 5.49
C ALA A 155 -7.22 -2.16 4.74
N ALA A 156 -7.31 -1.50 3.58
CA ALA A 156 -6.15 -1.08 2.81
C ALA A 156 -5.25 -0.11 3.59
N ALA A 157 -5.84 0.88 4.26
CA ALA A 157 -5.11 1.83 5.09
C ALA A 157 -4.41 1.15 6.26
N LEU A 158 -5.10 0.27 7.00
CA LEU A 158 -4.50 -0.48 8.10
C LEU A 158 -3.31 -1.31 7.63
N PHE A 159 -3.45 -2.01 6.52
CA PHE A 159 -2.36 -2.76 5.92
C PHE A 159 -1.19 -1.85 5.52
N ASP A 160 -1.43 -0.73 4.83
CA ASP A 160 -0.39 0.24 4.47
C ASP A 160 0.32 0.79 5.71
N GLY A 161 -0.42 1.06 6.78
CA GLY A 161 0.15 1.48 8.07
C GLY A 161 1.05 0.42 8.70
N TRP A 162 0.65 -0.85 8.63
CA TRP A 162 1.47 -1.97 9.10
C TRP A 162 2.74 -2.14 8.25
N VAL A 163 2.62 -2.07 6.92
CA VAL A 163 3.78 -2.06 6.00
C VAL A 163 4.70 -0.88 6.31
N GLY A 164 4.13 0.29 6.62
CA GLY A 164 4.88 1.48 7.03
C GLY A 164 5.72 1.26 8.29
N LEU A 165 5.24 0.48 9.27
CA LEU A 165 6.05 0.09 10.43
C LEU A 165 7.22 -0.81 10.05
N GLN A 166 7.07 -1.66 9.04
CA GLN A 166 8.13 -2.54 8.56
C GLN A 166 9.20 -1.77 7.78
N THR A 167 8.80 -0.84 6.92
CA THR A 167 9.69 -0.11 6.00
C THR A 167 10.40 1.08 6.67
N ARG A 168 9.78 1.71 7.66
CA ARG A 168 10.28 2.93 8.31
C ARG A 168 11.73 2.82 8.79
N GLU A 169 12.10 1.70 9.37
CA GLU A 169 13.46 1.49 9.91
C GLU A 169 14.52 1.44 8.79
N VAL A 170 14.16 0.85 7.65
CA VAL A 170 15.00 0.82 6.45
C VAL A 170 15.19 2.25 5.92
N PHE A 171 14.09 3.00 5.80
CA PHE A 171 14.13 4.39 5.31
C PHE A 171 14.93 5.31 6.23
N ALA A 172 14.84 5.12 7.55
CA ALA A 172 15.63 5.87 8.53
C ALA A 172 17.14 5.63 8.35
N GLY A 173 17.56 4.45 7.90
CA GLY A 173 18.94 4.11 7.59
C GLY A 173 19.51 4.77 6.32
N TRP A 174 18.66 5.27 5.42
CA TRP A 174 19.10 5.81 4.13
C TRP A 174 19.86 7.14 4.21
N HIS A 175 19.84 7.85 5.34
CA HIS A 175 20.53 9.15 5.46
C HIS A 175 22.03 9.05 5.13
N ASP A 176 22.65 7.91 5.42
CA ASP A 176 24.06 7.66 5.16
C ASP A 176 24.28 7.01 3.77
N ASP A 177 23.48 5.98 3.44
CA ASP A 177 23.72 5.14 2.26
C ASP A 177 23.03 5.66 0.97
N HIS A 178 21.88 6.32 1.10
CA HIS A 178 21.06 6.83 0.01
C HIS A 178 20.47 8.22 0.32
N PRO A 179 21.32 9.27 0.48
CA PRO A 179 20.89 10.57 1.00
C PRO A 179 19.81 11.27 0.14
N GLU A 180 19.78 11.02 -1.17
CA GLU A 180 18.75 11.57 -2.07
C GLU A 180 17.37 10.94 -1.81
N LEU A 181 17.31 9.62 -1.60
CA LEU A 181 16.09 8.90 -1.25
C LEU A 181 15.61 9.27 0.16
N ALA A 182 16.54 9.41 1.12
CA ALA A 182 16.23 9.88 2.46
C ALA A 182 15.61 11.29 2.45
N ALA A 183 16.16 12.20 1.65
CA ALA A 183 15.62 13.55 1.50
C ALA A 183 14.20 13.54 0.89
N ALA A 184 13.95 12.70 -0.12
CA ALA A 184 12.62 12.56 -0.72
C ALA A 184 11.59 11.94 0.24
N TRP A 185 11.99 10.93 1.02
CA TRP A 185 11.18 10.34 2.08
C TRP A 185 10.80 11.38 3.14
N GLN A 186 11.75 12.19 3.59
CA GLN A 186 11.51 13.24 4.57
C GLN A 186 10.59 14.34 4.04
N ASP A 187 10.83 14.82 2.81
CA ASP A 187 10.00 15.84 2.14
C ASP A 187 8.55 15.36 1.94
N ALA A 188 8.36 14.09 1.55
CA ALA A 188 7.03 13.48 1.48
C ALA A 188 6.32 13.49 2.84
N GLY A 189 7.03 13.15 3.93
CA GLY A 189 6.52 13.21 5.29
C GLY A 189 6.12 14.62 5.73
N THR A 190 7.00 15.61 5.53
CA THR A 190 6.74 17.01 5.91
C THR A 190 5.48 17.58 5.26
N ARG A 191 5.11 17.12 4.05
CA ARG A 191 3.85 17.52 3.38
C ARG A 191 2.58 16.98 4.04
N LEU A 192 2.70 15.96 4.89
CA LEU A 192 1.57 15.32 5.57
C LEU A 192 1.33 15.90 6.98
N GLU A 193 2.36 16.40 7.65
CA GLU A 193 2.34 16.80 9.07
C GLU A 193 1.15 17.70 9.46
N ASP A 194 0.95 18.81 8.74
CA ASP A 194 -0.14 19.76 9.00
C ASP A 194 -1.53 19.11 8.80
N ARG A 195 -1.67 18.23 7.81
CA ARG A 195 -2.93 17.55 7.52
C ARG A 195 -3.22 16.48 8.58
N VAL A 196 -2.22 15.71 8.98
CA VAL A 196 -2.31 14.66 10.01
C VAL A 196 -2.66 15.26 11.37
N SER A 197 -1.95 16.31 11.80
CA SER A 197 -2.24 17.00 13.06
C SER A 197 -3.63 17.64 13.09
N GLY A 198 -4.17 18.03 11.93
CA GLY A 198 -5.52 18.56 11.77
C GLY A 198 -6.66 17.52 11.78
N LEU A 199 -6.35 16.22 11.66
CA LEU A 199 -7.35 15.15 11.48
C LEU A 199 -8.47 15.14 12.52
N PRO A 200 -8.22 15.21 13.85
CA PRO A 200 -9.29 15.13 14.83
C PRO A 200 -10.34 16.23 14.65
N ARG A 201 -9.89 17.42 14.25
CA ARG A 201 -10.77 18.56 13.98
C ARG A 201 -11.57 18.37 12.70
N ALA A 202 -10.93 17.90 11.64
CA ALA A 202 -11.56 17.68 10.34
C ALA A 202 -12.65 16.60 10.44
N VAL A 203 -12.34 15.47 11.09
CA VAL A 203 -13.31 14.38 11.34
C VAL A 203 -14.47 14.87 12.21
N ALA A 204 -14.19 15.55 13.33
CA ALA A 204 -15.25 16.05 14.23
C ALA A 204 -16.19 17.07 13.55
N ARG A 205 -15.77 17.70 12.46
CA ARG A 205 -16.58 18.64 11.68
C ARG A 205 -17.26 18.01 10.46
N GLY A 206 -17.00 16.74 10.18
CA GLY A 206 -17.44 16.08 8.94
C GLY A 206 -16.79 16.69 7.69
N GLU A 207 -15.61 17.32 7.84
CA GLU A 207 -14.81 17.82 6.71
C GLU A 207 -13.99 16.69 6.06
N THR A 208 -13.82 15.56 6.76
CA THR A 208 -13.10 14.37 6.30
C THR A 208 -13.81 13.14 6.84
N GLU A 209 -14.12 12.19 5.97
CA GLU A 209 -14.73 10.92 6.37
C GLU A 209 -13.73 10.07 7.16
N PHE A 210 -14.22 9.18 8.02
CA PHE A 210 -13.34 8.41 8.90
C PHE A 210 -12.39 7.48 8.13
N ALA A 211 -12.84 6.92 7.00
CA ALA A 211 -12.01 6.09 6.13
C ALA A 211 -10.86 6.91 5.50
N ASP A 212 -11.13 8.11 5.00
CA ASP A 212 -10.11 9.03 4.47
C ASP A 212 -9.11 9.47 5.55
N ALA A 213 -9.59 9.69 6.77
CA ALA A 213 -8.73 10.02 7.91
C ALA A 213 -7.81 8.86 8.30
N THR A 214 -8.33 7.62 8.24
CA THR A 214 -7.55 6.40 8.50
C THR A 214 -6.46 6.21 7.45
N GLU A 215 -6.78 6.39 6.17
CA GLU A 215 -5.81 6.36 5.07
C GLU A 215 -4.69 7.38 5.27
N LEU A 216 -5.03 8.65 5.52
CA LEU A 216 -4.03 9.68 5.74
C LEU A 216 -3.15 9.40 6.96
N ALA A 217 -3.73 8.93 8.06
CA ALA A 217 -2.98 8.62 9.27
C ALA A 217 -2.04 7.42 9.08
N CYS A 218 -2.49 6.36 8.40
CA CYS A 218 -1.66 5.18 8.16
C CYS A 218 -0.50 5.48 7.19
N ALA A 219 -0.76 6.24 6.12
CA ALA A 219 0.29 6.68 5.18
C ALA A 219 1.39 7.51 5.86
N ALA A 220 1.08 8.15 6.98
CA ALA A 220 2.03 8.96 7.75
C ALA A 220 2.97 8.14 8.65
N ILE A 221 2.63 6.87 8.95
CA ILE A 221 3.42 5.99 9.84
C ILE A 221 4.82 5.76 9.29
N LYS A 222 4.95 5.48 7.99
CA LYS A 222 6.25 5.24 7.35
C LYS A 222 7.18 6.45 7.41
N HIS A 223 6.64 7.64 7.64
CA HIS A 223 7.37 8.91 7.77
C HIS A 223 7.66 9.30 9.22
N ALA A 224 7.36 8.43 10.19
CA ALA A 224 7.56 8.70 11.62
C ALA A 224 6.83 9.95 12.13
N ILE A 225 5.67 10.27 11.56
CA ILE A 225 4.85 11.42 11.97
C ILE A 225 4.02 11.03 13.18
N GLU A 226 3.99 11.89 14.21
CA GLU A 226 3.15 11.68 15.38
C GLU A 226 1.67 11.70 15.00
N LEU A 227 0.99 10.59 15.25
CA LEU A 227 -0.43 10.44 14.92
C LEU A 227 -1.31 10.90 16.10
N PRO A 228 -2.44 11.58 15.83
CA PRO A 228 -3.41 11.89 16.86
C PRO A 228 -4.29 10.67 17.21
N ALA A 229 -4.97 10.71 18.35
CA ALA A 229 -5.99 9.71 18.66
C ALA A 229 -7.16 9.77 17.65
N PRO A 230 -7.77 8.62 17.28
CA PRO A 230 -7.48 7.26 17.75
C PRO A 230 -6.30 6.57 17.02
N PHE A 231 -5.75 7.20 15.98
CA PHE A 231 -4.74 6.62 15.10
C PHE A 231 -3.37 6.40 15.77
N ALA A 232 -3.06 7.13 16.85
CA ALA A 232 -1.86 6.94 17.67
C ALA A 232 -1.61 5.49 18.12
N ALA A 233 -2.68 4.70 18.29
CA ALA A 233 -2.56 3.29 18.65
C ALA A 233 -1.96 2.40 17.53
N LEU A 234 -2.00 2.88 16.27
CA LEU A 234 -1.47 2.17 15.11
C LEU A 234 0.04 2.41 14.92
N ASP A 235 0.66 3.40 15.57
CA ASP A 235 2.12 3.56 15.56
C ASP A 235 2.76 2.90 16.80
N THR A 236 2.72 1.57 16.85
CA THR A 236 3.24 0.80 18.00
C THR A 236 3.91 -0.50 17.57
N ASP A 237 4.90 -0.96 18.35
CA ASP A 237 5.51 -2.28 18.19
C ASP A 237 4.45 -3.40 18.31
N ALA A 238 3.44 -3.20 19.16
CA ALA A 238 2.34 -4.15 19.28
C ALA A 238 1.57 -4.30 17.96
N TYR A 239 1.35 -3.22 17.20
CA TYR A 239 0.73 -3.35 15.88
C TYR A 239 1.68 -4.03 14.88
N ARG A 240 2.96 -3.68 14.91
CA ARG A 240 3.99 -4.30 14.07
C ARG A 240 4.02 -5.82 14.25
N ASP A 241 3.97 -6.29 15.50
CA ASP A 241 4.12 -7.70 15.88
C ASP A 241 2.83 -8.50 15.72
N HIS A 242 1.66 -7.92 16.05
CA HIS A 242 0.38 -8.64 16.06
C HIS A 242 -0.45 -8.43 14.79
N GLY A 243 -0.08 -7.50 13.91
CA GLY A 243 -0.66 -7.33 12.57
C GLY A 243 -2.19 -7.35 12.56
N PRO A 244 -2.82 -8.31 11.85
CA PRO A 244 -4.26 -8.30 11.59
C PRO A 244 -5.11 -8.37 12.87
N GLU A 245 -4.71 -9.19 13.86
CA GLU A 245 -5.41 -9.33 15.14
C GLU A 245 -5.52 -7.97 15.87
N TYR A 246 -4.43 -7.19 15.84
CA TYR A 246 -4.39 -5.87 16.46
C TYR A 246 -5.21 -4.85 15.67
N ALA A 247 -5.12 -4.86 14.34
CA ALA A 247 -5.93 -4.01 13.46
C ALA A 247 -7.43 -4.19 13.71
N ILE A 248 -7.88 -5.44 13.83
CA ILE A 248 -9.29 -5.77 14.12
C ILE A 248 -9.67 -5.25 15.51
N LYS A 249 -8.83 -5.48 16.54
CA LYS A 249 -9.10 -4.99 17.89
C LYS A 249 -9.16 -3.47 17.97
N TRP A 250 -8.31 -2.79 17.20
CA TRP A 250 -8.34 -1.34 17.06
C TRP A 250 -9.63 -0.88 16.40
N ALA A 251 -10.06 -1.53 15.32
CA ALA A 251 -11.30 -1.20 14.61
C ALA A 251 -12.52 -1.37 15.54
N GLU A 252 -12.65 -2.52 16.22
CA GLU A 252 -13.74 -2.78 17.17
C GLU A 252 -13.87 -1.63 18.19
N LYS A 253 -12.78 -1.31 18.90
CA LYS A 253 -12.79 -0.26 19.93
C LYS A 253 -13.08 1.12 19.36
N THR A 254 -12.56 1.39 18.17
CA THR A 254 -12.68 2.71 17.55
C THR A 254 -14.10 2.96 17.09
N PHE A 255 -14.71 2.01 16.37
CA PHE A 255 -16.09 2.15 15.90
C PHE A 255 -17.13 2.03 17.02
N ASP A 256 -16.88 1.21 18.05
CA ASP A 256 -17.70 1.22 19.27
C ASP A 256 -17.72 2.62 19.92
N SER A 257 -16.55 3.27 20.02
CA SER A 257 -16.44 4.61 20.62
C SER A 257 -17.07 5.72 19.75
N LEU A 258 -17.15 5.53 18.43
CA LEU A 258 -17.77 6.49 17.51
C LEU A 258 -19.30 6.39 17.50
N ALA A 259 -19.85 5.25 17.92
CA ALA A 259 -21.29 5.02 18.04
C ALA A 259 -21.91 5.58 19.33
N GLU A 260 -21.08 5.90 20.34
CA GLU A 260 -21.46 6.53 21.61
C GLU A 260 -21.57 8.06 21.53
#